data_AF-A0A9W9DF21-F1
#
_entry.id   AF-A0A9W9DF21-F1
#
_cell.length_a   1.000
_cell.length_b   1.000
_cell.length_c   1.000
_cell.angle_alpha   90.00
_cell.angle_beta   90.00
_cell.angle_gamma   90.00
#
_symmetry.space_group_name_H-M   'P 1'
#
loop_
_entity.id
_entity.type
_entity.pdbx_description
1 polymer ?
#
loop_
_entity_poly.entity_id
_entity_poly.type
_entity_poly.pdbx_seq_one_letter_code
_entity_poly.pdbx_strand_id
1 'polypeptide(L)'
;MDRSTIASHPHIWWSNSIFFVSVHLAALVGMYCLPPTLVSWPTLALTYAMWQLAEFGITIGYHRLWSHRAFRASMGVRFVLALLGSAGFQGSIKWWCLRHRLHHRFTDDPIHDPYAATRGLLHSHMGWIFFKPTYTRMELVDRDDLDRDPVVRFQHKYYIPLALFFGFAVPPLIGALWNDALGAFVWAGLVSRLAVWHCTFFVNSLAHWDGLQPFSDENTSRGNFLLAVLTSGEGNHNFHHAFPHDYRSGPWIHTWDPSKWVILLLHQFGLVYGLRQARDEDYKEALAYMNHKSLGGEPPLKEYANEEQDSPRKSVGNTYQHWSVAATKLYVREHSERCFLLLNGWVVDVTPYLGEHPGGASLLRRYAIRPGEDDEADAHTWLDASWAFDGGLNNHSRAAVKRMRELRVAKIELPEDAGLACVQE
;
A
#
# COMPACT_ATOMS: atom_id res chain seq x y z
N MET A 1 16.42 29.45 -3.23
CA MET A 1 16.16 28.09 -3.74
C MET A 1 16.93 27.94 -5.02
N ASP A 2 17.97 27.13 -4.97
CA ASP A 2 18.90 26.91 -6.08
C ASP A 2 18.21 26.14 -7.21
N ARG A 3 18.33 26.65 -8.44
CA ARG A 3 17.76 26.07 -9.68
C ARG A 3 18.74 25.10 -10.36
N SER A 4 19.68 24.53 -9.60
CA SER A 4 20.85 23.81 -10.15
C SER A 4 20.70 22.29 -10.27
N THR A 5 19.66 21.64 -9.75
CA THR A 5 19.38 20.22 -10.05
C THR A 5 18.45 20.11 -11.25
N ILE A 6 18.95 20.46 -12.43
CA ILE A 6 18.35 20.05 -13.70
C ILE A 6 18.36 18.52 -13.68
N ALA A 7 17.16 17.93 -13.56
CA ALA A 7 16.96 16.50 -13.61
C ALA A 7 17.69 15.94 -14.84
N SER A 8 18.65 15.04 -14.60
CA SER A 8 19.23 14.22 -15.66
C SER A 8 18.09 13.64 -16.49
N HIS A 9 18.11 13.82 -17.80
CA HIS A 9 17.09 13.22 -18.67
C HIS A 9 16.94 11.73 -18.31
N PRO A 10 15.73 11.27 -17.97
CA PRO A 10 15.55 9.91 -17.48
C PRO A 10 16.01 8.93 -18.56
N HIS A 11 16.91 8.03 -18.20
CA HIS A 11 17.44 7.04 -19.13
C HIS A 11 16.34 6.09 -19.59
N ILE A 12 16.20 5.90 -20.90
CA ILE A 12 15.23 4.96 -21.48
C ILE A 12 15.57 3.53 -21.05
N TRP A 13 14.55 2.78 -20.64
CA TRP A 13 14.68 1.36 -20.31
C TRP A 13 14.37 0.49 -21.54
N TRP A 14 15.28 0.49 -22.51
CA TRP A 14 15.07 -0.15 -23.82
C TRP A 14 14.54 -1.58 -23.77
N SER A 15 15.06 -2.45 -22.90
CA SER A 15 14.58 -3.83 -22.80
C SER A 15 13.11 -3.92 -22.38
N ASN A 16 12.70 -3.06 -21.43
CA ASN A 16 11.32 -3.01 -20.95
C ASN A 16 10.40 -2.39 -22.01
N SER A 17 10.86 -1.30 -22.65
CA SER A 17 10.15 -0.65 -23.76
C SER A 17 9.90 -1.60 -24.93
N ILE A 18 10.94 -2.30 -25.39
CA ILE A 18 10.85 -3.26 -26.49
C ILE A 18 9.89 -4.38 -26.12
N PHE A 19 10.04 -5.00 -24.94
CA PHE A 19 9.15 -6.07 -24.51
C PHE A 19 7.69 -5.61 -24.44
N PHE A 20 7.43 -4.48 -23.79
CA PHE A 20 6.09 -3.92 -23.66
C PHE A 20 5.46 -3.67 -25.04
N VAL A 21 6.14 -2.92 -25.92
CA VAL A 21 5.64 -2.59 -27.26
C VAL A 21 5.46 -3.85 -28.11
N SER A 22 6.40 -4.78 -28.09
CA SER A 22 6.30 -6.03 -28.87
C SER A 22 5.12 -6.89 -28.46
N VAL A 23 4.81 -7.01 -27.16
CA VAL A 23 3.63 -7.76 -26.69
C VAL A 23 2.33 -7.09 -27.15
N HIS A 24 2.27 -5.74 -27.12
CA HIS A 24 1.10 -5.01 -27.63
C HIS A 24 0.91 -5.22 -29.13
N LEU A 25 1.97 -5.06 -29.92
CA LEU A 25 1.91 -5.27 -31.37
C LEU A 25 1.55 -6.71 -31.71
N ALA A 26 2.13 -7.69 -31.02
CA ALA A 26 1.80 -9.10 -31.22
C ALA A 26 0.34 -9.41 -30.87
N ALA A 27 -0.19 -8.83 -29.78
CA ALA A 27 -1.61 -8.97 -29.42
C ALA A 27 -2.52 -8.33 -30.47
N LEU A 28 -2.21 -7.11 -30.95
CA LEU A 28 -3.01 -6.42 -31.95
C LEU A 28 -3.03 -7.17 -33.29
N VAL A 29 -1.86 -7.59 -33.78
CA VAL A 29 -1.76 -8.41 -35.00
C VAL A 29 -2.47 -9.75 -34.80
N GLY A 30 -2.29 -10.40 -33.65
CA GLY A 30 -2.96 -11.64 -33.31
C GLY A 30 -4.48 -11.51 -33.30
N MET A 31 -5.04 -10.47 -32.69
CA MET A 31 -6.49 -10.20 -32.69
C MET A 31 -7.03 -9.90 -34.10
N TYR A 32 -6.23 -9.26 -34.95
CA TYR A 32 -6.61 -9.01 -36.34
C TYR A 32 -6.63 -10.30 -37.17
N CYS A 33 -5.61 -11.16 -37.02
CA CYS A 33 -5.50 -12.42 -37.74
C CYS A 33 -6.45 -13.51 -37.21
N LEU A 34 -6.72 -13.51 -35.90
CA LEU A 34 -7.59 -14.44 -35.19
C LEU A 34 -8.61 -13.64 -34.36
N PRO A 35 -9.58 -12.96 -35.01
CA PRO A 35 -10.64 -12.24 -34.31
C PRO A 35 -11.50 -13.19 -33.46
N PRO A 36 -12.27 -12.68 -32.47
CA PRO A 36 -13.03 -13.52 -31.55
C PRO A 36 -13.97 -14.52 -32.24
N THR A 37 -14.46 -14.18 -33.42
CA THR A 37 -15.36 -15.03 -34.22
C THR A 37 -14.69 -16.26 -34.82
N LEU A 38 -13.36 -16.26 -34.94
CA LEU A 38 -12.55 -17.37 -35.47
C LEU A 38 -11.90 -18.21 -34.38
N VAL A 39 -12.14 -17.87 -33.11
CA VAL A 39 -11.52 -18.52 -31.95
C VAL A 39 -12.58 -19.32 -31.20
N SER A 40 -12.19 -20.48 -30.68
CA SER A 40 -13.13 -21.35 -29.99
C SER A 40 -13.65 -20.68 -28.71
N TRP A 41 -14.92 -20.91 -28.39
CA TRP A 41 -15.53 -20.37 -27.16
C TRP A 41 -14.77 -20.77 -25.87
N PRO A 42 -14.28 -22.02 -25.72
CA PRO A 42 -13.42 -22.39 -24.59
C PRO A 42 -12.15 -21.55 -24.47
N THR A 43 -11.54 -21.13 -25.58
CA THR A 43 -10.38 -20.22 -25.58
C THR A 43 -10.75 -18.83 -25.07
N LEU A 44 -11.91 -18.29 -25.45
CA LEU A 44 -12.36 -17.00 -24.94
C LEU A 44 -12.66 -17.07 -23.43
N ALA A 45 -13.28 -18.16 -22.97
CA ALA A 45 -13.48 -18.42 -21.54
C ALA A 45 -12.14 -18.56 -20.79
N LEU A 46 -11.18 -19.29 -21.36
CA LEU A 46 -9.81 -19.39 -20.83
C LEU A 46 -9.13 -18.01 -20.77
N THR A 47 -9.38 -17.15 -21.73
CA THR A 47 -8.81 -15.79 -21.77
C THR A 47 -9.27 -14.96 -20.59
N TYR A 48 -10.58 -14.97 -20.33
CA TYR A 48 -11.14 -14.32 -19.15
C TYR A 48 -10.60 -14.95 -17.85
N ALA A 49 -10.53 -16.28 -17.78
CA ALA A 49 -9.99 -16.97 -16.61
C ALA A 49 -8.52 -16.62 -16.34
N MET A 50 -7.66 -16.61 -17.36
CA MET A 50 -6.24 -16.26 -17.22
C MET A 50 -6.05 -14.80 -16.81
N TRP A 51 -6.91 -13.89 -17.28
CA TRP A 51 -6.92 -12.50 -16.82
C TRP A 51 -7.30 -12.42 -15.33
N GLN A 52 -8.47 -12.94 -14.94
CA GLN A 52 -8.93 -12.82 -13.55
C GLN A 52 -8.02 -13.55 -12.55
N LEU A 53 -7.51 -14.73 -12.91
CA LEU A 53 -6.61 -15.48 -12.03
C LEU A 53 -5.28 -14.74 -11.81
N ALA A 54 -4.70 -14.16 -12.87
CA ALA A 54 -3.50 -13.35 -12.74
C ALA A 54 -3.78 -12.09 -11.90
N GLU A 55 -4.93 -11.45 -12.12
CA GLU A 55 -5.37 -10.30 -11.33
C GLU A 55 -5.53 -10.66 -9.85
N PHE A 56 -6.15 -11.78 -9.49
CA PHE A 56 -6.22 -12.24 -8.10
C PHE A 56 -4.85 -12.50 -7.48
N GLY A 57 -3.88 -12.97 -8.26
CA GLY A 57 -2.49 -13.06 -7.81
C GLY A 57 -1.91 -11.71 -7.42
N ILE A 58 -2.28 -10.64 -8.13
CA ILE A 58 -1.88 -9.26 -7.84
C ILE A 58 -2.70 -8.67 -6.67
N THR A 59 -4.03 -8.65 -6.75
CA THR A 59 -4.91 -7.98 -5.78
C THR A 59 -4.90 -8.67 -4.42
N ILE A 60 -5.05 -9.99 -4.37
CA ILE A 60 -5.06 -10.76 -3.13
C ILE A 60 -3.63 -10.96 -2.62
N GLY A 61 -2.72 -11.34 -3.52
CA GLY A 61 -1.34 -11.65 -3.19
C GLY A 61 -0.47 -10.41 -3.04
N TYR A 62 -0.02 -9.85 -4.16
CA TYR A 62 1.01 -8.80 -4.19
C TYR A 62 0.59 -7.57 -3.38
N HIS A 63 -0.66 -7.16 -3.54
CA HIS A 63 -1.23 -5.98 -2.94
C HIS A 63 -1.63 -6.20 -1.47
N ARG A 64 -2.72 -6.93 -1.19
CA ARG A 64 -3.29 -7.03 0.16
C ARG A 64 -2.45 -7.88 1.12
N LEU A 65 -1.97 -9.06 0.67
CA LEU A 65 -1.19 -9.97 1.50
C LEU A 65 0.23 -9.45 1.75
N TRP A 66 1.01 -9.22 0.69
CA TRP A 66 2.43 -8.90 0.83
C TRP A 66 2.70 -7.41 0.99
N SER A 67 2.03 -6.50 0.27
CA SER A 67 2.33 -5.07 0.40
C SER A 67 1.73 -4.47 1.67
N HIS A 68 0.46 -4.78 1.95
CA HIS A 68 -0.31 -4.17 3.03
C HIS A 68 -0.40 -5.02 4.31
N ARG A 69 0.00 -6.29 4.26
CA ARG A 69 -0.06 -7.21 5.41
C ARG A 69 -1.46 -7.28 6.03
N ALA A 70 -2.48 -7.16 5.18
CA ALA A 70 -3.88 -7.05 5.60
C ALA A 70 -4.44 -8.37 6.18
N PHE A 71 -3.77 -9.48 5.88
CA PHE A 71 -4.05 -10.79 6.45
C PHE A 71 -2.81 -11.69 6.38
N ARG A 72 -2.92 -12.89 6.95
CA ARG A 72 -1.92 -13.96 6.82
C ARG A 72 -2.54 -15.15 6.11
N ALA A 73 -1.72 -15.89 5.37
CA ALA A 73 -2.17 -17.03 4.57
C ALA A 73 -1.32 -18.27 4.82
N SER A 74 -1.91 -19.44 4.61
CA SER A 74 -1.21 -20.72 4.62
C SER A 74 -0.15 -20.78 3.50
N MET A 75 0.82 -21.67 3.65
CA MET A 75 1.90 -21.83 2.68
C MET A 75 1.36 -22.16 1.27
N GLY A 76 0.33 -23.02 1.19
CA GLY A 76 -0.29 -23.40 -0.09
C GLY A 76 -0.94 -22.21 -0.80
N VAL A 77 -1.73 -21.40 -0.08
CA VAL A 77 -2.35 -20.18 -0.65
C VAL A 77 -1.28 -19.21 -1.13
N ARG A 78 -0.22 -18.99 -0.34
CA ARG A 78 0.90 -18.13 -0.73
C ARG A 78 1.57 -18.60 -2.02
N PHE A 79 1.84 -19.91 -2.15
CA PHE A 79 2.41 -20.45 -3.39
C PHE A 79 1.47 -20.24 -4.58
N VAL A 80 0.18 -20.56 -4.44
CA VAL A 80 -0.79 -20.36 -5.54
C VAL A 80 -0.83 -18.89 -5.97
N LEU A 81 -0.97 -17.96 -5.03
CA LEU A 81 -0.99 -16.52 -5.34
C LEU A 81 0.32 -16.04 -5.99
N ALA A 82 1.48 -16.60 -5.59
CA ALA A 82 2.77 -16.28 -6.21
C ALA A 82 2.87 -16.74 -7.66
N LEU A 83 2.34 -17.94 -7.97
CA LEU A 83 2.30 -18.46 -9.35
C LEU A 83 1.33 -17.65 -10.22
N LEU A 84 0.12 -17.39 -9.70
CA LEU A 84 -0.88 -16.59 -10.39
C LEU A 84 -0.39 -15.16 -10.67
N GLY A 85 0.19 -14.49 -9.67
CA GLY A 85 0.73 -13.14 -9.83
C GLY A 85 1.90 -13.08 -10.81
N SER A 86 2.67 -14.16 -10.94
CA SER A 86 3.74 -14.25 -11.95
C SER A 86 3.20 -14.23 -13.38
N ALA A 87 2.00 -14.77 -13.62
CA ALA A 87 1.33 -14.69 -14.92
C ALA A 87 0.97 -13.25 -15.33
N GLY A 88 0.92 -12.31 -14.38
CA GLY A 88 0.58 -10.91 -14.63
C GLY A 88 1.73 -10.06 -15.23
N PHE A 89 2.96 -10.56 -15.26
CA PHE A 89 4.13 -9.85 -15.81
C PHE A 89 4.44 -8.47 -15.17
N GLN A 90 4.09 -8.26 -13.90
CA GLN A 90 4.28 -6.95 -13.23
C GLN A 90 5.54 -6.85 -12.36
N GLY A 91 6.48 -7.77 -12.55
CA GLY A 91 7.66 -7.94 -11.70
C GLY A 91 7.44 -8.99 -10.61
N SER A 92 8.53 -9.38 -9.96
CA SER A 92 8.46 -10.28 -8.80
C SER A 92 7.68 -9.64 -7.65
N ILE A 93 7.16 -10.46 -6.72
CA ILE A 93 6.47 -9.98 -5.51
C ILE A 93 7.30 -8.92 -4.80
N LYS A 94 8.58 -9.22 -4.51
CA LYS A 94 9.49 -8.29 -3.83
C LYS A 94 9.58 -6.94 -4.54
N TRP A 95 9.81 -6.96 -5.85
CA TRP A 95 9.94 -5.74 -6.65
C TRP A 95 8.64 -4.91 -6.68
N TRP A 96 7.50 -5.58 -6.84
CA TRP A 96 6.19 -4.92 -6.90
C TRP A 96 5.83 -4.32 -5.54
N CYS A 97 5.95 -5.10 -4.45
CA CYS A 97 5.59 -4.65 -3.11
C CYS A 97 6.41 -3.46 -2.64
N LEU A 98 7.71 -3.43 -2.94
CA LEU A 98 8.56 -2.30 -2.54
C LEU A 98 8.14 -1.00 -3.23
N ARG A 99 7.83 -1.05 -4.53
CA ARG A 99 7.34 0.11 -5.28
C ARG A 99 5.96 0.53 -4.82
N HIS A 100 5.07 -0.42 -4.54
CA HIS A 100 3.73 -0.14 -4.04
C HIS A 100 3.75 0.51 -2.65
N ARG A 101 4.59 0.01 -1.74
CA ARG A 101 4.82 0.63 -0.43
C ARG A 101 5.41 2.03 -0.56
N LEU A 102 6.33 2.25 -1.52
CA LEU A 102 6.88 3.57 -1.82
C LEU A 102 5.79 4.52 -2.34
N HIS A 103 4.92 4.04 -3.23
CA HIS A 103 3.77 4.78 -3.76
C HIS A 103 2.82 5.21 -2.64
N HIS A 104 2.44 4.31 -1.72
CA HIS A 104 1.59 4.69 -0.58
C HIS A 104 2.24 5.72 0.36
N ARG A 105 3.56 5.67 0.47
CA ARG A 105 4.32 6.55 1.37
C ARG A 105 4.48 7.96 0.82
N PHE A 106 4.67 8.07 -0.48
CA PHE A 106 4.90 9.34 -1.16
C PHE A 106 3.84 9.60 -2.24
N THR A 107 2.60 9.17 -2.03
CA THR A 107 1.52 9.32 -3.03
C THR A 107 1.47 10.74 -3.54
N ASP A 108 1.40 10.90 -4.87
CA ASP A 108 1.37 12.19 -5.58
C ASP A 108 2.68 13.00 -5.58
N ASP A 109 3.74 12.56 -4.89
CA ASP A 109 5.06 13.21 -4.98
C ASP A 109 5.66 12.99 -6.38
N PRO A 110 5.94 14.06 -7.15
CA PRO A 110 6.38 13.95 -8.54
C PRO A 110 7.79 13.35 -8.71
N ILE A 111 8.54 13.20 -7.63
CA ILE A 111 9.91 12.67 -7.62
C ILE A 111 9.93 11.25 -7.04
N HIS A 112 9.25 11.05 -5.92
CA HIS A 112 9.37 9.83 -5.11
C HIS A 112 8.28 8.80 -5.36
N ASP A 113 7.10 9.21 -5.84
CA ASP A 113 6.05 8.27 -6.25
C ASP A 113 6.42 7.61 -7.58
N PRO A 114 6.56 6.27 -7.65
CA PRO A 114 6.81 5.55 -8.89
C PRO A 114 5.82 5.81 -10.02
N TYR A 115 4.58 6.19 -9.67
CA TYR A 115 3.45 6.28 -10.59
C TYR A 115 2.73 7.63 -10.46
N ALA A 116 3.42 8.66 -9.95
CA ALA A 116 2.85 9.95 -9.56
C ALA A 116 1.78 10.46 -10.55
N ALA A 117 0.51 10.50 -10.12
CA ALA A 117 -0.58 11.02 -10.95
C ALA A 117 -0.39 12.50 -11.28
N THR A 118 0.28 13.25 -10.39
CA THR A 118 0.66 14.65 -10.57
C THR A 118 1.58 14.90 -11.79
N ARG A 119 2.24 13.86 -12.33
CA ARG A 119 3.03 13.94 -13.57
C ARG A 119 2.21 13.75 -14.84
N GLY A 120 0.90 13.56 -14.73
CA GLY A 120 -0.01 13.44 -15.85
C GLY A 120 -0.54 12.02 -16.08
N LEU A 121 -1.75 11.94 -16.64
CA LEU A 121 -2.49 10.69 -16.82
C LEU A 121 -1.71 9.64 -17.63
N LEU A 122 -1.02 10.07 -18.69
CA LEU A 122 -0.22 9.17 -19.51
C LEU A 122 0.98 8.61 -18.72
N HIS A 123 1.60 9.44 -17.87
CA HIS A 123 2.72 9.01 -17.04
C HIS A 123 2.27 7.94 -16.05
N SER A 124 1.22 8.20 -15.26
CA SER A 124 0.73 7.28 -14.24
C SER A 124 0.11 6.01 -14.83
N HIS A 125 -0.46 6.07 -16.03
CA HIS A 125 -0.97 4.88 -16.73
C HIS A 125 0.18 3.98 -17.19
N MET A 126 1.07 4.46 -18.06
CA MET A 126 2.12 3.60 -18.64
C MET A 126 3.44 4.33 -18.95
N GLY A 127 3.48 5.65 -18.89
CA GLY A 127 4.69 6.41 -19.22
C GLY A 127 5.88 6.06 -18.33
N TRP A 128 5.64 5.75 -17.05
CA TRP A 128 6.68 5.33 -16.11
C TRP A 128 7.44 4.05 -16.52
N ILE A 129 6.84 3.20 -17.36
CA ILE A 129 7.40 1.89 -17.79
C ILE A 129 8.63 2.08 -18.67
N PHE A 130 8.67 3.16 -19.46
CA PHE A 130 9.69 3.38 -20.50
C PHE A 130 11.00 3.94 -19.96
N PHE A 131 11.05 4.34 -18.70
CA PHE A 131 12.20 5.00 -18.09
C PHE A 131 12.77 4.18 -16.95
N LYS A 132 14.09 4.14 -16.82
CA LYS A 132 14.76 3.49 -15.69
C LYS A 132 14.43 4.29 -14.42
N PRO A 133 13.82 3.65 -13.43
CA PRO A 133 13.48 4.36 -12.21
C PRO A 133 14.73 4.60 -11.34
N THR A 134 14.75 5.73 -10.65
CA THR A 134 15.70 5.99 -9.56
C THR A 134 14.88 6.26 -8.30
N TYR A 135 15.00 5.39 -7.30
CA TYR A 135 14.26 5.48 -6.05
C TYR A 135 15.19 5.79 -4.89
N THR A 136 15.56 7.06 -4.75
CA THR A 136 16.45 7.53 -3.66
C THR A 136 15.90 7.20 -2.27
N ARG A 137 14.57 7.15 -2.12
CA ARG A 137 13.88 6.88 -0.85
C ARG A 137 13.45 5.41 -0.65
N MET A 138 13.91 4.48 -1.49
CA MET A 138 13.54 3.06 -1.39
C MET A 138 14.07 2.38 -0.12
N GLU A 139 15.15 2.92 0.46
CA GLU A 139 15.73 2.41 1.71
C GLU A 139 14.83 2.67 2.92
N LEU A 140 13.98 3.70 2.84
CA LEU A 140 12.99 4.01 3.88
C LEU A 140 11.86 2.97 3.92
N VAL A 141 11.66 2.21 2.85
CA VAL A 141 10.58 1.22 2.74
C VAL A 141 11.03 -0.09 3.40
N ASP A 142 10.27 -0.51 4.42
CA ASP A 142 10.48 -1.80 5.09
C ASP A 142 10.35 -2.96 4.09
N ARG A 143 11.27 -3.92 4.19
CA ARG A 143 11.40 -5.08 3.30
C ARG A 143 11.68 -6.39 4.02
N ASP A 144 11.86 -6.35 5.33
CA ASP A 144 12.31 -7.49 6.14
C ASP A 144 11.37 -8.69 6.02
N ASP A 145 10.07 -8.44 5.96
CA ASP A 145 9.06 -9.49 5.80
C ASP A 145 9.13 -10.18 4.44
N LEU A 146 9.38 -9.41 3.37
CA LEU A 146 9.55 -9.94 2.01
C LEU A 146 10.83 -10.77 1.91
N ASP A 147 11.90 -10.33 2.58
CA ASP A 147 13.19 -11.00 2.58
C ASP A 147 13.23 -12.27 3.46
N ARG A 148 12.33 -12.37 4.43
CA ARG A 148 12.17 -13.58 5.27
C ARG A 148 11.16 -14.57 4.71
N ASP A 149 10.24 -14.14 3.84
CA ASP A 149 9.23 -15.02 3.25
C ASP A 149 9.86 -15.98 2.20
N PRO A 150 9.84 -17.32 2.42
CA PRO A 150 10.45 -18.27 1.49
C PRO A 150 9.77 -18.33 0.12
N VAL A 151 8.46 -18.07 0.04
CA VAL A 151 7.71 -18.04 -1.21
C VAL A 151 8.10 -16.81 -2.02
N VAL A 152 8.22 -15.66 -1.38
CA VAL A 152 8.68 -14.41 -2.02
C VAL A 152 10.09 -14.57 -2.55
N ARG A 153 11.01 -15.14 -1.76
CA ARG A 153 12.39 -15.40 -2.20
C ARG A 153 12.46 -16.37 -3.37
N PHE A 154 11.70 -17.47 -3.31
CA PHE A 154 11.60 -18.44 -4.40
C PHE A 154 11.10 -17.75 -5.68
N GLN A 155 9.97 -17.06 -5.59
CA GLN A 155 9.35 -16.40 -6.73
C GLN A 155 10.25 -15.31 -7.30
N HIS A 156 10.93 -14.52 -6.47
CA HIS A 156 11.87 -13.50 -6.92
C HIS A 156 13.06 -14.11 -7.68
N LYS A 157 13.61 -15.22 -7.18
CA LYS A 157 14.73 -15.93 -7.84
C LYS A 157 14.34 -16.53 -9.20
N TYR A 158 13.12 -17.08 -9.31
CA TYR A 158 12.65 -17.78 -10.50
C TYR A 158 11.61 -16.99 -11.30
N TYR A 159 11.52 -15.67 -11.08
CA TYR A 159 10.42 -14.85 -11.60
C TYR A 159 10.27 -14.94 -13.12
N ILE A 160 11.36 -14.76 -13.87
CA ILE A 160 11.32 -14.75 -15.34
C ILE A 160 10.81 -16.11 -15.89
N PRO A 161 11.39 -17.27 -15.49
CA PRO A 161 10.85 -18.57 -15.89
C PRO A 161 9.38 -18.76 -15.51
N LEU A 162 8.98 -18.38 -14.29
CA LEU A 162 7.60 -18.51 -13.83
C LEU A 162 6.64 -17.65 -14.67
N ALA A 163 6.98 -16.38 -14.93
CA ALA A 163 6.18 -15.48 -15.72
C ALA A 163 6.03 -15.98 -17.17
N LEU A 164 7.13 -16.38 -17.81
CA LEU A 164 7.11 -16.95 -19.16
C LEU A 164 6.27 -18.23 -19.22
N PHE A 165 6.39 -19.12 -18.23
CA PHE A 165 5.65 -20.37 -18.21
C PHE A 165 4.15 -20.13 -17.96
N PHE A 166 3.78 -19.53 -16.83
CA PHE A 166 2.37 -19.35 -16.45
C PHE A 166 1.64 -18.32 -17.30
N GLY A 167 2.35 -17.29 -17.76
CA GLY A 167 1.81 -16.39 -18.75
C GLY A 167 1.77 -17.07 -20.11
N PHE A 168 2.90 -17.31 -20.79
CA PHE A 168 2.89 -17.63 -22.23
C PHE A 168 2.82 -19.12 -22.59
N ALA A 169 3.32 -20.03 -21.77
CA ALA A 169 3.33 -21.46 -22.10
C ALA A 169 2.04 -22.18 -21.68
N VAL A 170 1.50 -21.87 -20.50
CA VAL A 170 0.30 -22.53 -19.97
C VAL A 170 -0.95 -22.34 -20.87
N PRO A 171 -1.26 -21.13 -21.40
CA PRO A 171 -2.44 -20.95 -22.24
C PRO A 171 -2.48 -21.84 -23.49
N PRO A 172 -1.45 -21.92 -24.35
CA PRO A 172 -1.47 -22.84 -25.49
C PRO A 172 -1.51 -24.31 -25.09
N LEU A 173 -0.88 -24.69 -23.96
CA LEU A 173 -0.95 -26.06 -23.46
C LEU A 173 -2.38 -26.47 -23.07
N ILE A 174 -3.13 -25.56 -22.43
CA ILE A 174 -4.54 -25.79 -22.12
C ILE A 174 -5.38 -25.74 -23.40
N GLY A 175 -5.13 -24.77 -24.29
CA GLY A 175 -5.83 -24.64 -25.58
C GLY A 175 -5.68 -25.85 -26.50
N ALA A 176 -4.56 -26.57 -26.41
CA ALA A 176 -4.33 -27.81 -27.14
C ALA A 176 -5.34 -28.91 -26.79
N LEU A 177 -5.95 -28.88 -25.59
CA LEU A 177 -6.97 -29.85 -25.17
C LEU A 177 -8.23 -29.81 -26.04
N TRP A 178 -8.46 -28.70 -26.77
CA TRP A 178 -9.54 -28.54 -27.73
C TRP A 178 -9.05 -28.07 -29.12
N ASN A 179 -7.79 -28.39 -29.46
CA ASN A 179 -7.16 -28.09 -30.76
C ASN A 179 -7.07 -26.60 -31.14
N ASP A 180 -7.02 -25.70 -30.15
CA ASP A 180 -6.92 -24.24 -30.38
C ASP A 180 -5.73 -23.63 -29.61
N ALA A 181 -4.58 -24.30 -29.68
CA ALA A 181 -3.37 -23.86 -28.98
C ALA A 181 -2.92 -22.47 -29.45
N LEU A 182 -3.01 -22.17 -30.76
CA LEU A 182 -2.62 -20.87 -31.30
C LEU A 182 -3.59 -19.76 -30.87
N GLY A 183 -4.91 -20.00 -30.93
CA GLY A 183 -5.90 -19.05 -30.42
C GLY A 183 -5.71 -18.81 -28.92
N ALA A 184 -5.41 -19.85 -28.14
CA ALA A 184 -5.13 -19.72 -26.72
C ALA A 184 -3.82 -18.97 -26.43
N PHE A 185 -2.78 -19.11 -27.25
CA PHE A 185 -1.59 -18.27 -27.12
C PHE A 185 -1.87 -16.80 -27.43
N VAL A 186 -2.67 -16.51 -28.46
CA VAL A 186 -3.01 -15.13 -28.82
C VAL A 186 -3.92 -14.49 -27.77
N TRP A 187 -5.04 -15.12 -27.46
CA TRP A 187 -6.07 -14.55 -26.59
C TRP A 187 -5.76 -14.75 -25.11
N ALA A 188 -5.75 -16.01 -24.66
CA ALA A 188 -5.47 -16.34 -23.26
C ALA A 188 -4.01 -16.12 -22.89
N GLY A 189 -3.15 -15.96 -23.90
CA GLY A 189 -1.81 -15.50 -23.75
C GLY A 189 -1.70 -13.98 -23.83
N LEU A 190 -1.46 -13.45 -25.03
CA LEU A 190 -1.10 -12.04 -25.21
C LEU A 190 -2.21 -11.08 -24.77
N VAL A 191 -3.46 -11.27 -25.20
CA VAL A 191 -4.58 -10.35 -24.90
C VAL A 191 -4.90 -10.30 -23.41
N SER A 192 -4.89 -11.45 -22.73
CA SER A 192 -5.12 -11.50 -21.27
C SER A 192 -4.08 -10.67 -20.51
N ARG A 193 -2.83 -10.58 -20.99
CA ARG A 193 -1.78 -9.76 -20.36
C ARG A 193 -2.01 -8.28 -20.54
N LEU A 194 -2.42 -7.86 -21.73
CA LEU A 194 -2.83 -6.48 -21.97
C LEU A 194 -3.99 -6.08 -21.04
N ALA A 195 -4.99 -6.97 -20.87
CA ALA A 195 -6.09 -6.73 -19.94
C ALA A 195 -5.60 -6.54 -18.50
N VAL A 196 -4.76 -7.46 -18.00
CA VAL A 196 -4.14 -7.36 -16.66
C VAL A 196 -3.37 -6.05 -16.48
N TRP A 197 -2.52 -5.70 -17.46
CA TRP A 197 -1.70 -4.49 -17.42
C TRP A 197 -2.55 -3.24 -17.38
N HIS A 198 -3.46 -3.06 -18.33
CA HIS A 198 -4.27 -1.85 -18.41
C HIS A 198 -5.25 -1.72 -17.22
N CYS A 199 -5.80 -2.82 -16.71
CA CYS A 199 -6.62 -2.79 -15.49
C CYS A 199 -5.81 -2.30 -14.29
N THR A 200 -4.58 -2.81 -14.11
CA THR A 200 -3.68 -2.32 -13.05
C THR A 200 -3.29 -0.86 -13.27
N PHE A 201 -2.99 -0.47 -14.50
CA PHE A 201 -2.60 0.89 -14.84
C PHE A 201 -3.73 1.89 -14.64
N PHE A 202 -4.99 1.47 -14.85
CA PHE A 202 -6.15 2.30 -14.53
C PHE A 202 -6.25 2.63 -13.04
N VAL A 203 -5.80 1.75 -12.15
CA VAL A 203 -5.74 2.04 -10.71
C VAL A 203 -4.75 3.18 -10.44
N ASN A 204 -3.55 3.13 -11.01
CA ASN A 204 -2.56 4.20 -10.86
C ASN A 204 -2.98 5.51 -11.54
N SER A 205 -3.81 5.42 -12.59
CA SER A 205 -4.13 6.57 -13.44
C SER A 205 -5.54 7.11 -13.24
N LEU A 206 -6.58 6.40 -13.71
CA LEU A 206 -7.95 6.89 -13.67
C LEU A 206 -8.48 6.94 -12.24
N ALA A 207 -8.08 6.01 -11.37
CA ALA A 207 -8.46 6.05 -9.96
C ALA A 207 -7.73 7.17 -9.18
N HIS A 208 -6.90 7.98 -9.82
CA HIS A 208 -6.36 9.24 -9.29
C HIS A 208 -6.86 10.49 -10.03
N TRP A 209 -7.72 10.31 -11.05
CA TRP A 209 -8.15 11.40 -11.93
C TRP A 209 -9.66 11.63 -11.90
N ASP A 210 -10.44 10.54 -11.90
CA ASP A 210 -11.90 10.60 -11.98
C ASP A 210 -12.57 9.65 -10.97
N GLY A 211 -13.63 10.15 -10.33
CA GLY A 211 -14.39 9.42 -9.30
C GLY A 211 -14.56 10.17 -7.98
N LEU A 212 -15.13 9.45 -7.00
CA LEU A 212 -15.57 9.98 -5.72
C LEU A 212 -14.48 9.95 -4.64
N GLN A 213 -14.49 10.91 -3.72
CA GLN A 213 -13.60 10.93 -2.56
C GLN A 213 -14.38 10.94 -1.23
N PRO A 214 -15.15 9.88 -0.93
CA PRO A 214 -16.01 9.88 0.25
C PRO A 214 -15.24 9.75 1.58
N PHE A 215 -13.98 9.30 1.58
CA PHE A 215 -13.23 9.03 2.82
C PHE A 215 -12.08 10.01 3.07
N SER A 216 -11.32 10.39 2.05
CA SER A 216 -10.23 11.36 2.20
C SER A 216 -9.97 12.12 0.90
N ASP A 217 -9.42 13.31 1.03
CA ASP A 217 -8.99 14.21 -0.04
C ASP A 217 -7.54 14.68 0.16
N GLU A 218 -6.78 13.99 1.02
CA GLU A 218 -5.37 14.27 1.31
C GLU A 218 -4.44 13.88 0.16
N ASN A 219 -4.92 13.03 -0.75
CA ASN A 219 -4.27 12.67 -1.99
C ASN A 219 -5.31 12.56 -3.11
N THR A 220 -4.85 12.35 -4.34
CA THR A 220 -5.68 12.35 -5.54
C THR A 220 -6.50 11.07 -5.73
N SER A 221 -6.39 10.06 -4.86
CA SER A 221 -7.10 8.77 -5.01
C SER A 221 -8.62 8.93 -4.97
N ARG A 222 -9.33 8.20 -5.85
CA ARG A 222 -10.77 8.28 -6.11
C ARG A 222 -11.38 6.90 -6.25
N GLY A 223 -12.61 6.75 -5.76
CA GLY A 223 -13.43 5.57 -5.97
C GLY A 223 -14.23 5.67 -7.27
N ASN A 224 -14.15 4.64 -8.12
CA ASN A 224 -14.92 4.53 -9.35
C ASN A 224 -15.47 3.11 -9.50
N PHE A 225 -16.80 2.98 -9.60
CA PHE A 225 -17.46 1.67 -9.66
C PHE A 225 -17.09 0.89 -10.93
N LEU A 226 -17.00 1.55 -12.09
CA LEU A 226 -16.60 0.90 -13.34
C LEU A 226 -15.17 0.36 -13.23
N LEU A 227 -14.27 1.15 -12.64
CA LEU A 227 -12.91 0.67 -12.37
C LEU A 227 -12.94 -0.50 -11.39
N ALA A 228 -13.74 -0.45 -10.32
CA ALA A 228 -13.84 -1.56 -9.37
C ALA A 228 -14.31 -2.86 -10.04
N VAL A 229 -15.20 -2.77 -11.03
CA VAL A 229 -15.61 -3.93 -11.85
C VAL A 229 -14.46 -4.48 -12.68
N LEU A 230 -13.72 -3.60 -13.36
CA LEU A 230 -12.59 -3.99 -14.22
C LEU A 230 -11.38 -4.50 -13.43
N THR A 231 -11.20 -4.05 -12.19
CA THR A 231 -9.99 -4.30 -11.39
C THR A 231 -10.23 -5.19 -10.18
N SER A 232 -11.29 -6.01 -10.22
CA SER A 232 -11.64 -6.95 -9.15
C SER A 232 -11.69 -6.33 -7.74
N GLY A 233 -12.15 -5.08 -7.66
CA GLY A 233 -12.35 -4.32 -6.42
C GLY A 233 -11.39 -3.15 -6.20
N GLU A 234 -10.25 -3.10 -6.90
CA GLU A 234 -9.19 -2.11 -6.64
C GLU A 234 -9.56 -0.67 -7.05
N GLY A 235 -10.60 -0.50 -7.87
CA GLY A 235 -11.15 0.80 -8.23
C GLY A 235 -11.88 1.51 -7.08
N ASN A 236 -12.09 0.87 -5.93
CA ASN A 236 -12.54 1.54 -4.69
C ASN A 236 -11.35 2.28 -4.00
N HIS A 237 -10.58 3.03 -4.78
CA HIS A 237 -9.22 3.41 -4.45
C HIS A 237 -9.14 4.46 -3.33
N ASN A 238 -10.15 5.31 -3.20
CA ASN A 238 -10.21 6.31 -2.14
C ASN A 238 -10.28 5.69 -0.74
N PHE A 239 -11.06 4.62 -0.56
CA PHE A 239 -11.11 3.89 0.70
C PHE A 239 -9.76 3.20 0.96
N HIS A 240 -9.21 2.55 -0.07
CA HIS A 240 -7.92 1.87 0.02
C HIS A 240 -6.79 2.80 0.48
N HIS A 241 -6.70 4.02 -0.06
CA HIS A 241 -5.69 5.00 0.37
C HIS A 241 -5.95 5.55 1.78
N ALA A 242 -7.22 5.71 2.18
CA ALA A 242 -7.57 6.15 3.53
C ALA A 242 -7.28 5.07 4.58
N PHE A 243 -7.51 3.79 4.24
CA PHE A 243 -7.40 2.64 5.15
C PHE A 243 -6.59 1.49 4.53
N PRO A 244 -5.30 1.68 4.22
CA PRO A 244 -4.51 0.73 3.43
C PRO A 244 -4.23 -0.59 4.12
N HIS A 245 -4.50 -0.72 5.42
CA HIS A 245 -4.32 -1.95 6.17
C HIS A 245 -5.57 -2.86 6.14
N ASP A 246 -6.72 -2.36 5.67
CA ASP A 246 -7.94 -3.15 5.55
C ASP A 246 -7.78 -4.19 4.42
N TYR A 247 -8.18 -5.43 4.66
CA TYR A 247 -8.12 -6.47 3.60
C TYR A 247 -9.16 -6.25 2.49
N ARG A 248 -10.08 -5.30 2.69
CA ARG A 248 -11.13 -4.91 1.75
C ARG A 248 -10.73 -3.59 1.10
N SER A 249 -11.14 -3.39 -0.15
CA SER A 249 -11.05 -2.07 -0.79
C SER A 249 -12.29 -1.22 -0.53
N GLY A 250 -13.22 -1.66 0.34
CA GLY A 250 -14.37 -0.88 0.79
C GLY A 250 -14.99 -1.47 2.06
N PRO A 251 -15.63 -0.66 2.91
CA PRO A 251 -16.03 -1.08 4.25
C PRO A 251 -17.24 -2.02 4.24
N TRP A 252 -18.07 -1.97 3.20
CA TRP A 252 -19.29 -2.76 3.14
C TRP A 252 -19.09 -4.08 2.40
N ILE A 253 -19.79 -5.12 2.85
CA ILE A 253 -19.74 -6.45 2.22
C ILE A 253 -20.24 -6.42 0.77
N HIS A 254 -21.22 -5.56 0.47
CA HIS A 254 -21.85 -5.41 -0.84
C HIS A 254 -21.08 -4.50 -1.79
N THR A 255 -20.06 -3.77 -1.32
CA THR A 255 -19.14 -3.07 -2.22
C THR A 255 -18.49 -4.09 -3.13
N TRP A 256 -18.57 -3.86 -4.46
CA TRP A 256 -18.00 -4.75 -5.45
C TRP A 256 -16.50 -4.88 -5.23
N ASP A 257 -16.11 -6.05 -4.75
CA ASP A 257 -14.72 -6.42 -4.46
C ASP A 257 -14.63 -7.96 -4.45
N PRO A 258 -14.53 -8.58 -5.64
CA PRO A 258 -14.32 -10.02 -5.77
C PRO A 258 -13.13 -10.54 -4.97
N SER A 259 -12.05 -9.77 -4.88
CA SER A 259 -10.85 -10.14 -4.12
C SER A 259 -11.16 -10.32 -2.63
N LYS A 260 -11.96 -9.43 -2.03
CA LYS A 260 -12.47 -9.57 -0.65
C LYS A 260 -13.28 -10.84 -0.46
N TRP A 261 -14.16 -11.18 -1.40
CA TRP A 261 -15.00 -12.37 -1.27
C TRP A 261 -14.18 -13.66 -1.37
N VAL A 262 -13.17 -13.71 -2.25
CA VAL A 262 -12.21 -14.83 -2.31
C VAL A 262 -11.43 -14.95 -1.00
N ILE A 263 -10.94 -13.82 -0.43
CA ILE A 263 -10.25 -13.82 0.86
C ILE A 263 -11.16 -14.35 1.98
N LEU A 264 -12.43 -13.91 2.02
CA LEU A 264 -13.41 -14.38 3.00
C LEU A 264 -13.69 -15.88 2.87
N LEU A 265 -13.82 -16.39 1.64
CA LEU A 265 -14.00 -17.82 1.40
C LEU A 265 -12.79 -18.62 1.91
N LEU A 266 -11.57 -18.18 1.58
CA LEU A 266 -10.34 -18.82 2.09
C LEU A 266 -10.24 -18.74 3.61
N HIS A 267 -10.72 -17.67 4.22
CA HIS A 267 -10.77 -17.54 5.68
C HIS A 267 -11.74 -18.56 6.29
N GLN A 268 -12.91 -18.77 5.70
CA GLN A 268 -13.89 -19.75 6.16
C GLN A 268 -13.33 -21.19 6.16
N PHE A 269 -12.44 -21.51 5.21
CA PHE A 269 -11.72 -22.79 5.16
C PHE A 269 -10.47 -22.84 6.05
N GLY A 270 -10.19 -21.80 6.85
CA GLY A 270 -9.00 -21.74 7.72
C GLY A 270 -7.68 -21.58 6.98
N LEU A 271 -7.70 -21.24 5.68
CA LEU A 271 -6.50 -21.06 4.85
C LEU A 271 -5.93 -19.65 4.94
N VAL A 272 -6.77 -18.69 5.33
CA VAL A 272 -6.43 -17.30 5.61
C VAL A 272 -6.87 -16.95 7.04
N TYR A 273 -6.10 -16.12 7.73
CA TYR A 273 -6.31 -15.76 9.13
C TYR A 273 -5.83 -14.34 9.44
N GLY A 274 -6.33 -13.77 10.54
CA GLY A 274 -5.93 -12.44 11.01
C GLY A 274 -6.32 -11.31 10.04
N LEU A 275 -7.56 -11.36 9.52
CA LEU A 275 -8.10 -10.31 8.65
C LEU A 275 -8.14 -8.97 9.40
N ARG A 276 -7.42 -7.97 8.89
CA ARG A 276 -7.42 -6.61 9.42
C ARG A 276 -8.53 -5.79 8.78
N GLN A 277 -9.26 -5.05 9.59
CA GLN A 277 -10.35 -4.18 9.13
C GLN A 277 -10.18 -2.80 9.77
N ALA A 278 -10.46 -1.75 9.00
CA ALA A 278 -10.64 -0.42 9.55
C ALA A 278 -11.81 -0.44 10.56
N ARG A 279 -11.66 0.28 11.68
CA ARG A 279 -12.73 0.36 12.67
C ARG A 279 -13.93 1.07 12.07
N ASP A 280 -15.11 0.60 12.46
CA ASP A 280 -16.38 1.21 12.11
C ASP A 280 -16.43 2.72 12.38
N GLU A 281 -15.86 3.14 13.51
CA GLU A 281 -15.79 4.54 13.92
C GLU A 281 -14.93 5.37 12.96
N ASP A 282 -13.77 4.84 12.55
CA ASP A 282 -12.78 5.59 11.76
C ASP A 282 -13.32 5.94 10.37
N TYR A 283 -13.93 4.98 9.65
CA TYR A 283 -14.44 5.26 8.31
C TYR A 283 -15.79 5.99 8.35
N LYS A 284 -16.61 5.83 9.39
CA LYS A 284 -17.85 6.62 9.55
C LYS A 284 -17.55 8.08 9.82
N GLU A 285 -16.54 8.37 10.64
CA GLU A 285 -16.07 9.72 10.87
C GLU A 285 -15.46 10.33 9.60
N ALA A 286 -14.62 9.59 8.88
CA ALA A 286 -14.07 10.01 7.60
C ALA A 286 -15.18 10.42 6.61
N LEU A 287 -16.25 9.60 6.51
CA LEU A 287 -17.44 9.92 5.73
C LEU A 287 -18.14 11.18 6.23
N ALA A 288 -18.37 11.31 7.55
CA ALA A 288 -19.02 12.47 8.14
C ALA A 288 -18.23 13.77 7.87
N TYR A 289 -16.91 13.71 8.01
CA TYR A 289 -15.99 14.81 7.72
C TYR A 289 -16.09 15.23 6.24
N MET A 290 -15.97 14.28 5.31
CA MET A 290 -16.04 14.57 3.87
C MET A 290 -17.43 15.08 3.46
N ASN A 291 -18.50 14.55 4.03
CA ASN A 291 -19.86 15.03 3.81
C ASN A 291 -20.01 16.48 4.30
N HIS A 292 -19.55 16.80 5.52
CA HIS A 292 -19.58 18.15 6.06
C HIS A 292 -18.81 19.14 5.17
N LYS A 293 -17.60 18.76 4.73
CA LYS A 293 -16.79 19.56 3.81
C LYS A 293 -17.49 19.80 2.47
N SER A 294 -18.15 18.76 1.93
CA SER A 294 -18.86 18.86 0.64
C SER A 294 -20.05 19.83 0.67
N LEU A 295 -20.66 20.04 1.84
CA LEU A 295 -21.76 20.98 2.06
C LEU A 295 -21.29 22.43 2.27
N GLY A 296 -19.99 22.72 2.10
CA GLY A 296 -19.42 24.05 2.30
C GLY A 296 -19.25 24.43 3.78
N GLY A 297 -19.46 23.48 4.70
CA GLY A 297 -19.12 23.68 6.09
C GLY A 297 -17.60 23.66 6.27
N GLU A 298 -17.04 24.62 6.99
CA GLU A 298 -15.68 24.50 7.48
C GLU A 298 -15.61 23.21 8.31
N PRO A 299 -14.75 22.23 7.96
CA PRO A 299 -14.57 21.06 8.81
C PRO A 299 -14.29 21.54 10.22
N PRO A 300 -14.84 20.92 11.28
CA PRO A 300 -14.74 21.44 12.63
C PRO A 300 -13.26 21.71 12.97
N LEU A 301 -12.86 22.98 12.88
CA LEU A 301 -11.50 23.45 13.12
C LEU A 301 -11.07 23.23 14.59
N LYS A 302 -12.00 22.77 15.44
CA LYS A 302 -11.88 22.79 16.91
C LYS A 302 -11.85 21.43 17.61
N GLU A 303 -12.30 20.32 17.01
CA GLU A 303 -12.04 19.00 17.61
C GLU A 303 -10.58 18.57 17.37
N TYR A 304 -9.91 19.15 16.36
CA TYR A 304 -8.51 18.87 16.09
C TYR A 304 -7.52 19.77 16.85
N ALA A 305 -7.98 20.85 17.49
CA ALA A 305 -7.12 21.87 18.13
C ALA A 305 -7.14 21.88 19.67
N ASN A 306 -8.10 21.22 20.32
CA ASN A 306 -8.07 21.06 21.77
C ASN A 306 -7.18 19.85 22.13
N GLU A 307 -5.88 20.10 22.29
CA GLU A 307 -4.87 19.11 22.69
C GLU A 307 -5.24 18.29 23.95
N GLU A 308 -6.20 18.77 24.75
CA GLU A 308 -6.58 18.21 26.04
C GLU A 308 -7.81 17.27 26.02
N GLN A 309 -8.58 17.18 24.92
CA GLN A 309 -9.92 16.54 24.98
C GLN A 309 -10.05 15.10 24.43
N ASP A 310 -9.10 14.58 23.65
CA ASP A 310 -9.27 13.32 22.89
C ASP A 310 -8.41 12.14 23.39
N SER A 311 -8.89 11.38 24.40
CA SER A 311 -8.54 9.97 24.62
C SER A 311 -9.43 9.31 25.71
N PRO A 312 -9.81 8.02 25.58
CA PRO A 312 -10.59 7.28 26.58
C PRO A 312 -9.80 6.87 27.85
N ARG A 313 -8.48 7.07 27.90
CA ARG A 313 -7.68 6.81 29.12
C ARG A 313 -7.60 8.05 30.02
N LYS A 314 -8.75 8.51 30.51
CA LYS A 314 -8.81 9.57 31.52
C LYS A 314 -8.52 8.97 32.90
N SER A 315 -7.47 9.43 33.57
CA SER A 315 -7.40 9.35 35.03
C SER A 315 -8.43 10.31 35.63
N VAL A 316 -8.94 9.96 36.81
CA VAL A 316 -9.89 10.76 37.59
C VAL A 316 -9.42 12.22 37.65
N GLY A 317 -10.14 13.14 37.01
CA GLY A 317 -9.79 14.56 36.96
C GLY A 317 -9.39 15.16 35.60
N ASN A 318 -9.97 14.70 34.48
CA ASN A 318 -10.13 15.43 33.20
C ASN A 318 -8.91 16.17 32.59
N THR A 319 -7.68 15.86 33.00
CA THR A 319 -6.43 16.47 32.52
C THR A 319 -5.38 15.37 32.31
N TYR A 320 -4.61 15.48 31.24
CA TYR A 320 -3.47 14.59 31.02
C TYR A 320 -2.41 14.81 32.09
N GLN A 321 -1.71 13.76 32.48
CA GLN A 321 -0.55 13.93 33.35
C GLN A 321 0.56 14.62 32.58
N HIS A 322 1.18 15.61 33.23
CA HIS A 322 2.40 16.24 32.77
C HIS A 322 3.59 15.56 33.43
N TRP A 323 4.54 15.08 32.62
CA TRP A 323 5.72 14.39 33.11
C TRP A 323 6.97 15.20 32.82
N SER A 324 7.86 15.28 33.81
CA SER A 324 9.23 15.71 33.59
C SER A 324 10.01 14.62 32.83
N VAL A 325 11.16 14.98 32.26
CA VAL A 325 12.08 14.02 31.63
C VAL A 325 12.43 12.86 32.59
N ALA A 326 12.65 13.15 33.87
CA ALA A 326 12.95 12.14 34.88
C ALA A 326 11.77 11.20 35.16
N ALA A 327 10.54 11.74 35.28
CA ALA A 327 9.34 10.93 35.45
C ALA A 327 9.09 10.02 34.24
N THR A 328 9.30 10.54 33.02
CA THR A 328 9.21 9.76 31.78
C THR A 328 10.25 8.62 31.77
N LYS A 329 11.52 8.89 32.11
CA LYS A 329 12.56 7.84 32.22
C LYS A 329 12.15 6.73 33.18
N LEU A 330 11.68 7.10 34.37
CA LEU A 330 11.26 6.14 35.39
C LEU A 330 10.10 5.27 34.89
N TYR A 331 9.05 5.90 34.34
CA TYR A 331 7.88 5.19 33.82
C TYR A 331 8.24 4.20 32.70
N VAL A 332 9.11 4.61 31.77
CA VAL A 332 9.59 3.74 30.68
C VAL A 332 10.45 2.59 31.22
N ARG A 333 11.31 2.83 32.23
CA ARG A 333 12.09 1.76 32.89
C ARG A 333 11.18 0.74 33.59
N GLU A 334 10.16 1.21 34.29
CA GLU A 334 9.17 0.35 34.96
C GLU A 334 8.33 -0.49 33.99
N HIS A 335 8.17 -0.02 32.74
CA HIS A 335 7.41 -0.67 31.69
C HIS A 335 8.28 -1.04 30.48
N SER A 336 9.45 -1.64 30.75
CA SER A 336 10.46 -1.98 29.74
C SER A 336 9.99 -2.92 28.61
N GLU A 337 8.88 -3.63 28.82
CA GLU A 337 8.23 -4.49 27.82
C GLU A 337 7.43 -3.69 26.78
N ARG A 338 7.16 -2.41 27.04
CA ARG A 338 6.35 -1.52 26.21
C ARG A 338 7.23 -0.65 25.32
N CYS A 339 6.65 -0.18 24.23
CA CYS A 339 7.32 0.69 23.28
C CYS A 339 6.67 2.07 23.35
N PHE A 340 7.42 3.05 23.85
CA PHE A 340 6.99 4.44 23.93
C PHE A 340 7.75 5.30 22.93
N LEU A 341 7.07 6.23 22.27
CA LEU A 341 7.66 7.22 21.37
C LEU A 341 7.47 8.62 21.93
N LEU A 342 8.40 9.51 21.61
CA LEU A 342 8.19 10.95 21.76
C LEU A 342 7.63 11.50 20.45
N LEU A 343 6.46 12.13 20.50
CA LEU A 343 5.79 12.65 19.31
C LEU A 343 4.95 13.89 19.67
N ASN A 344 5.27 15.02 19.09
CA ASN A 344 4.64 16.34 19.28
C ASN A 344 4.53 16.75 20.75
N GLY A 345 5.59 16.49 21.54
CA GLY A 345 5.60 16.76 22.98
C GLY A 345 4.76 15.78 23.81
N TRP A 346 4.35 14.65 23.24
CA TRP A 346 3.64 13.59 23.94
C TRP A 346 4.46 12.31 24.04
N VAL A 347 4.32 11.64 25.17
CA VAL A 347 4.72 10.23 25.32
C VAL A 347 3.58 9.37 24.80
N VAL A 348 3.83 8.62 23.73
CA VAL A 348 2.84 7.80 23.02
C VAL A 348 3.18 6.33 23.19
N ASP A 349 2.26 5.54 23.74
CA ASP A 349 2.40 4.09 23.89
C ASP A 349 1.97 3.38 22.62
N VAL A 350 2.93 3.03 21.77
CA VAL A 350 2.68 2.36 20.49
C VAL A 350 2.68 0.83 20.60
N THR A 351 2.87 0.27 21.80
CA THR A 351 2.87 -1.18 22.05
C THR A 351 1.68 -1.91 21.40
N PRO A 352 0.41 -1.50 21.59
CA PRO A 352 -0.72 -2.19 20.98
C PRO A 352 -0.75 -2.05 19.45
N TYR A 353 -0.05 -1.04 18.90
CA TYR A 353 -0.06 -0.73 17.47
C TYR A 353 1.15 -1.29 16.71
N LEU A 354 2.19 -1.78 17.40
CA LEU A 354 3.40 -2.34 16.77
C LEU A 354 3.08 -3.39 15.70
N GLY A 355 2.12 -4.28 15.98
CA GLY A 355 1.71 -5.33 15.05
C GLY A 355 0.89 -4.82 13.87
N GLU A 356 0.21 -3.70 14.03
CA GLU A 356 -0.74 -3.13 13.06
C GLU A 356 -0.11 -2.06 12.16
N HIS A 357 0.98 -1.43 12.62
CA HIS A 357 1.64 -0.34 11.91
C HIS A 357 2.05 -0.74 10.48
N PRO A 358 1.58 -0.02 9.43
CA PRO A 358 1.80 -0.41 8.05
C PRO A 358 3.28 -0.35 7.64
N GLY A 359 4.07 0.55 8.24
CA GLY A 359 5.52 0.63 8.04
C GLY A 359 6.33 -0.41 8.82
N GLY A 360 5.68 -1.32 9.56
CA GLY A 360 6.33 -2.34 10.37
C GLY A 360 6.75 -1.88 11.77
N ALA A 361 6.95 -2.86 12.66
CA ALA A 361 7.32 -2.62 14.06
C ALA A 361 8.78 -2.17 14.23
N SER A 362 9.67 -2.53 13.30
CA SER A 362 11.09 -2.15 13.32
C SER A 362 11.26 -0.63 13.24
N LEU A 363 10.48 0.03 12.38
CA LEU A 363 10.48 1.48 12.23
C LEU A 363 10.08 2.18 13.53
N LEU A 364 8.99 1.74 14.17
CA LEU A 364 8.57 2.30 15.45
C LEU A 364 9.61 2.09 16.55
N ARG A 365 10.21 0.88 16.62
CA ARG A 365 11.25 0.58 17.61
C ARG A 365 12.53 1.39 17.45
N ARG A 366 12.77 1.97 16.27
CA ARG A 366 13.88 2.89 16.03
C ARG A 366 13.72 4.21 16.76
N TYR A 367 12.48 4.70 16.88
CA TYR A 367 12.12 5.92 17.61
C TYR A 367 11.73 5.65 19.07
N ALA A 368 11.91 4.42 19.56
CA ALA A 368 11.56 4.07 20.92
C ALA A 368 12.42 4.86 21.93
N ILE A 369 11.76 5.46 22.92
CA ILE A 369 12.42 6.07 24.07
C ILE A 369 13.18 4.96 24.79
N ARG A 370 14.50 5.12 24.89
CA ARG A 370 15.37 4.25 25.67
C ARG A 370 15.94 5.06 26.83
N PRO A 371 15.64 4.68 28.09
CA PRO A 371 16.30 5.29 29.22
C PRO A 371 17.77 4.83 29.21
N GLY A 372 18.71 5.77 29.10
CA GLY A 372 20.14 5.47 29.19
C GLY A 372 20.53 4.85 30.54
N GLU A 373 21.74 4.30 30.61
CA GLU A 373 22.28 3.70 31.84
C GLU A 373 22.59 4.76 32.92
N ASP A 374 22.87 6.01 32.53
CA ASP A 374 23.22 7.11 33.45
C ASP A 374 22.09 8.15 33.62
N ASP A 375 21.82 8.52 34.87
CA ASP A 375 20.67 9.38 35.23
C ASP A 375 20.83 10.86 34.82
N GLU A 376 22.05 11.35 34.57
CA GLU A 376 22.32 12.80 34.47
C GLU A 376 22.65 13.39 33.08
N ALA A 377 22.76 12.63 31.97
CA ALA A 377 23.24 13.19 30.69
C ALA A 377 22.36 13.06 29.43
N ASP A 378 21.23 12.34 29.47
CA ASP A 378 20.61 11.81 28.23
C ASP A 378 19.28 12.44 27.78
N ALA A 379 18.97 13.69 28.16
CA ALA A 379 17.81 14.38 27.58
C ALA A 379 17.99 14.65 26.07
N HIS A 380 19.23 14.62 25.56
CA HIS A 380 19.57 14.94 24.16
C HIS A 380 19.66 13.72 23.22
N THR A 381 19.42 12.51 23.73
CA THR A 381 19.55 11.25 22.96
C THR A 381 18.23 10.64 22.50
N TRP A 382 17.08 11.19 22.92
CA TRP A 382 15.79 10.71 22.42
C TRP A 382 15.53 11.23 21.02
N LEU A 383 15.16 10.31 20.13
CA LEU A 383 14.71 10.66 18.80
C LEU A 383 13.25 11.11 18.87
N ASP A 384 13.04 12.40 18.65
CA ASP A 384 11.70 12.92 18.45
C ASP A 384 11.14 12.40 17.12
N ALA A 385 10.05 11.64 17.18
CA ALA A 385 9.39 11.09 16.01
C ALA A 385 8.51 12.11 15.27
N SER A 386 8.33 13.34 15.78
CA SER A 386 7.47 14.37 15.20
C SER A 386 7.81 14.66 13.74
N TRP A 387 9.08 14.92 13.43
CA TRP A 387 9.51 15.16 12.05
C TRP A 387 9.19 13.96 11.14
N ALA A 388 9.44 12.74 11.61
CA ALA A 388 9.14 11.54 10.86
C ALA A 388 7.62 11.35 10.63
N PHE A 389 6.81 11.76 11.59
CA PHE A 389 5.36 11.64 11.58
C PHE A 389 4.66 12.71 10.74
N ASP A 390 5.18 13.94 10.74
CA ASP A 390 4.58 15.12 10.12
C ASP A 390 5.21 15.49 8.76
N GLY A 391 5.58 14.47 7.97
CA GLY A 391 5.99 14.64 6.56
C GLY A 391 7.48 14.49 6.26
N GLY A 392 8.34 14.39 7.26
CA GLY A 392 9.76 14.11 7.07
C GLY A 392 10.01 12.70 6.53
N LEU A 393 9.33 11.71 7.10
CA LEU A 393 9.37 10.32 6.64
C LEU A 393 8.06 9.87 6.00
N ASN A 394 6.94 10.15 6.65
CA ASN A 394 5.58 9.88 6.17
C ASN A 394 4.74 11.13 6.45
N ASN A 395 3.91 11.57 5.51
CA ASN A 395 2.87 12.53 5.83
C ASN A 395 1.62 11.75 6.27
N HIS A 396 1.46 11.55 7.58
CA HIS A 396 0.40 10.68 8.10
C HIS A 396 -1.00 11.29 7.88
N SER A 397 -1.96 10.44 7.53
CA SER A 397 -3.35 10.85 7.30
C SER A 397 -4.03 11.31 8.59
N ARG A 398 -5.14 12.06 8.46
CA ARG A 398 -6.05 12.44 9.56
C ARG A 398 -6.39 11.26 10.46
N ALA A 399 -6.67 10.10 9.88
CA ALA A 399 -6.97 8.89 10.63
C ALA A 399 -5.77 8.41 11.47
N ALA A 400 -4.56 8.47 10.93
CA ALA A 400 -3.34 8.12 11.67
C ALA A 400 -3.02 9.15 12.77
N VAL A 401 -3.22 10.45 12.53
CA VAL A 401 -3.09 11.51 13.54
C VAL A 401 -4.06 11.26 14.70
N LYS A 402 -5.32 10.95 14.42
CA LYS A 402 -6.32 10.61 15.44
C LYS A 402 -5.89 9.37 16.22
N ARG A 403 -5.48 8.30 15.54
CA ARG A 403 -5.02 7.07 16.19
C ARG A 403 -3.83 7.32 17.12
N MET A 404 -2.88 8.15 16.72
CA MET A 404 -1.77 8.55 17.58
C MET A 404 -2.25 9.25 18.86
N ARG A 405 -3.28 10.10 18.79
CA ARG A 405 -3.84 10.79 19.96
C ARG A 405 -4.44 9.82 20.98
N GLU A 406 -5.15 8.80 20.52
CA GLU A 406 -5.71 7.75 21.38
C GLU A 406 -4.63 6.96 22.15
N LEU A 407 -3.40 6.94 21.63
CA LEU A 407 -2.24 6.25 22.21
C LEU A 407 -1.41 7.14 23.16
N ARG A 408 -1.77 8.41 23.34
CA ARG A 408 -1.08 9.32 24.27
C ARG A 408 -1.22 8.84 25.71
N VAL A 409 -0.12 8.93 26.45
CA VAL A 409 -0.05 8.57 27.87
C VAL A 409 0.11 9.83 28.72
N ALA A 410 1.02 10.71 28.35
CA ALA A 410 1.33 11.93 29.09
C ALA A 410 1.94 13.01 28.18
N LYS A 411 1.80 14.27 28.58
CA LYS A 411 2.49 15.40 27.94
C LYS A 411 3.84 15.59 28.62
N ILE A 412 4.90 15.78 27.83
CA ILE A 412 6.23 16.01 28.39
C ILE A 412 6.50 17.51 28.57
N GLU A 413 7.07 17.87 29.71
CA GLU A 413 7.62 19.20 29.95
C GLU A 413 9.10 19.18 29.59
N LEU A 414 9.42 19.74 28.43
CA LEU A 414 10.80 19.90 27.98
C LEU A 414 11.35 21.23 28.54
N PRO A 415 12.57 21.25 29.11
CA PRO A 415 13.25 22.50 29.44
C PRO A 415 13.39 23.39 28.19
N GLU A 416 13.26 24.71 28.33
CA GLU A 416 13.32 25.67 27.20
C GLU A 416 14.63 25.57 26.37
N ASP A 417 15.70 24.99 26.93
CA ASP A 417 17.01 24.81 26.31
C ASP A 417 17.30 23.38 25.81
N ALA A 418 16.35 22.45 25.95
CA ALA A 418 16.54 21.05 25.55
C ALA A 418 16.32 20.89 24.04
N GLY A 419 17.35 21.18 23.24
CA GLY A 419 17.38 20.84 21.82
C GLY A 419 17.23 19.32 21.64
N LEU A 420 16.02 18.84 21.39
CA LEU A 420 15.80 17.47 20.93
C LEU A 420 16.54 17.30 19.60
N ALA A 421 17.34 16.25 19.48
CA ALA A 421 18.01 15.92 18.25
C ALA A 421 16.97 15.53 17.19
N CYS A 422 16.61 16.50 16.35
CA CYS A 422 15.79 16.27 15.17
C CYS A 422 16.69 15.61 14.13
N VAL A 423 16.65 14.27 14.04
CA VAL A 423 17.41 13.55 13.01
C VAL A 423 16.68 13.75 11.68
N GLN A 424 17.19 14.68 10.88
CA GLN A 424 16.93 14.72 9.45
C GLN A 424 17.74 13.57 8.82
N GLU A 425 17.06 12.56 8.27
CA GLU A 425 17.70 11.49 7.50
C GLU A 425 18.07 11.91 6.08
#